data_AF-A0A431IBP6-F1
#
_entry.id   AF-A0A431IBP6-F1
#
_cell.length_a   1.000
_cell.length_b   1.000
_cell.length_c   1.000
_cell.angle_alpha   90.00
_cell.angle_beta   90.00
_cell.angle_gamma   90.00
#
_symmetry.space_group_name_H-M   'P 1'
#
loop_
_entity.id
_entity.type
_entity.pdbx_description
1 polymer ?
#
loop_
_entity_poly.entity_id
_entity_poly.type
_entity_poly.pdbx_seq_one_letter_code
_entity_poly.pdbx_strand_id
1 'polypeptide(L)'
;MLYLFNTTIMPNEGVFINERISREKAYHIFWTQGHYNTAPQGLGATPDDLEPSFVSAIGHQGSADVLNLIFNPKQKIEVNRIPAQMKRGDAAIALKVLGRLPEGQVLSLRELEEIGYEFYYIRMIANDHNELESDAAHCGAAPITGSIWK
;
A
#
# COMPACT_ATOMS: atom_id res chain seq x y z
N MET A 1 7.74 -0.53 -6.04
CA MET A 1 6.51 0.16 -6.50
C MET A 1 5.55 0.29 -5.32
N LEU A 2 4.77 1.39 -5.26
CA LEU A 2 3.72 1.58 -4.26
C LEU A 2 2.34 1.30 -4.89
N TYR A 3 1.54 0.44 -4.27
CA TYR A 3 0.17 0.13 -4.68
C TYR A 3 -0.85 0.75 -3.72
N LEU A 4 -2.05 1.04 -4.22
CA LEU A 4 -3.22 1.38 -3.40
C LEU A 4 -4.26 0.28 -3.51
N PHE A 5 -4.63 -0.31 -2.38
CA PHE A 5 -5.65 -1.34 -2.29
C PHE A 5 -6.85 -0.87 -1.48
N ASN A 6 -8.04 -1.40 -1.81
CA ASN A 6 -9.25 -1.26 -1.01
C ASN A 6 -9.52 -2.46 -0.09
N THR A 7 -8.53 -3.34 0.08
CA THR A 7 -8.59 -4.55 0.91
C THR A 7 -7.19 -4.94 1.35
N THR A 8 -7.10 -5.80 2.37
CA THR A 8 -5.83 -6.34 2.90
C THR A 8 -5.48 -7.71 2.32
N ILE A 9 -6.01 -8.04 1.14
CA ILE A 9 -5.72 -9.31 0.45
C ILE A 9 -4.33 -9.22 -0.19
N MET A 10 -3.54 -10.28 -0.04
CA MET A 10 -2.25 -10.40 -0.71
C MET A 10 -2.48 -10.76 -2.18
N PRO A 11 -1.95 -9.98 -3.14
CA PRO A 11 -2.35 -10.08 -4.54
C PRO A 11 -1.75 -11.29 -5.27
N ASN A 12 -0.67 -11.86 -4.75
CA ASN A 12 0.02 -13.02 -5.28
C ASN A 12 0.76 -13.76 -4.16
N GLU A 13 1.29 -14.95 -4.47
CA GLU A 13 2.12 -15.72 -3.54
C GLU A 13 3.40 -14.95 -3.16
N GLY A 14 3.84 -15.16 -1.93
CA GLY A 14 5.01 -14.53 -1.35
C GLY A 14 4.93 -14.36 0.15
N VAL A 15 6.00 -13.81 0.72
CA VAL A 15 6.05 -13.46 2.14
C VAL A 15 5.81 -11.97 2.29
N PHE A 16 4.77 -11.64 3.05
CA PHE A 16 4.33 -10.26 3.27
C PHE A 16 4.36 -9.90 4.74
N ILE A 17 4.78 -8.67 5.03
CA ILE A 17 4.53 -8.01 6.30
C ILE A 17 3.29 -7.16 6.13
N ASN A 18 2.28 -7.36 6.97
CA ASN A 18 1.07 -6.55 7.02
C ASN A 18 0.96 -5.86 8.37
N GLU A 19 1.16 -4.55 8.39
CA GLU A 19 1.16 -3.74 9.61
C GLU A 19 0.01 -2.75 9.57
N ARG A 20 -0.84 -2.72 10.62
CA ARG A 20 -1.79 -1.62 10.80
C ARG A 20 -1.02 -0.34 11.11
N ILE A 21 -1.34 0.73 10.40
CA ILE A 21 -0.66 2.02 10.56
C ILE A 21 -1.67 3.15 10.81
N SER A 22 -1.20 4.27 11.39
CA SER A 22 -2.02 5.47 11.53
C SER A 22 -2.23 6.17 10.19
N ARG A 23 -3.23 7.06 10.13
CA ARG A 23 -3.48 7.90 8.96
C ARG A 23 -2.27 8.77 8.62
N GLU A 24 -1.61 9.33 9.63
CA GLU A 24 -0.43 10.19 9.47
C GLU A 24 0.73 9.40 8.87
N LYS A 25 0.94 8.16 9.31
CA LYS A 25 1.95 7.26 8.73
C LYS A 25 1.59 6.86 7.30
N ALA A 26 0.30 6.63 7.00
CA ALA A 26 -0.15 6.31 5.64
C ALA A 26 0.08 7.48 4.68
N TYR A 27 -0.28 8.70 5.11
CA TYR A 27 -0.01 9.94 4.39
C TYR A 27 1.49 10.12 4.14
N HIS A 28 2.32 9.96 5.18
CA HIS A 28 3.77 10.05 5.04
C HIS A 28 4.31 9.02 4.03
N ILE A 29 3.88 7.76 4.07
CA ILE A 29 4.32 6.74 3.11
C ILE A 29 3.87 7.09 1.69
N PHE A 30 2.62 7.50 1.50
CA PHE A 30 2.08 7.88 0.20
C PHE A 30 2.94 8.97 -0.47
N TRP A 31 3.29 10.01 0.29
CA TRP A 31 4.09 11.13 -0.20
C TRP A 31 5.60 10.92 -0.17
N THR A 32 6.13 9.89 0.50
CA THR A 32 7.60 9.65 0.49
C THR A 32 7.99 8.51 -0.41
N GLN A 33 7.20 7.44 -0.45
CA GLN A 33 7.47 6.27 -1.27
C GLN A 33 6.85 6.35 -2.66
N GLY A 34 5.83 7.19 -2.85
CA GLY A 34 5.33 7.52 -4.17
C GLY A 34 6.44 8.05 -5.10
N HIS A 35 7.46 8.75 -4.58
CA HIS A 35 8.45 9.41 -5.44
C HIS A 35 9.64 8.55 -5.91
N TYR A 36 9.65 7.23 -5.67
CA TYR A 36 10.87 6.43 -5.94
C TYR A 36 11.07 5.93 -7.37
N ASN A 37 10.16 6.18 -8.32
CA ASN A 37 10.26 5.56 -9.66
C ASN A 37 10.33 6.51 -10.88
N THR A 38 10.40 7.84 -10.73
CA THR A 38 10.35 8.74 -11.92
C THR A 38 11.28 9.94 -11.92
N ALA A 39 12.21 10.12 -10.98
CA ALA A 39 13.22 11.16 -11.16
C ALA A 39 14.22 10.75 -12.26
N PRO A 40 14.36 11.48 -13.39
CA PRO A 40 15.53 11.34 -14.23
C PRO A 40 16.72 11.74 -13.37
N GLN A 41 17.67 10.83 -13.15
CA GLN A 41 18.92 11.15 -12.49
C GLN A 41 19.76 12.05 -13.42
N GLY A 42 19.46 13.35 -13.42
CA GLY A 42 20.22 14.33 -14.19
C GLY A 42 19.35 15.41 -14.82
N LEU A 43 18.78 16.30 -14.01
CA LEU A 43 18.61 17.75 -14.24
C LEU A 43 17.57 18.28 -13.25
N GLY A 44 18.01 18.89 -12.15
CA GLY A 44 17.28 19.95 -11.44
C GLY A 44 15.85 19.71 -10.90
N ALA A 45 15.30 18.49 -10.91
CA ALA A 45 13.97 18.23 -10.35
C ALA A 45 13.96 18.44 -8.83
N THR A 46 13.09 19.33 -8.35
CA THR A 46 12.84 19.51 -6.92
C THR A 46 11.80 18.48 -6.44
N PRO A 47 11.73 18.13 -5.15
CA PRO A 47 10.71 17.21 -4.63
C PRO A 47 9.27 17.64 -4.95
N ASP A 48 9.03 18.94 -5.16
CA ASP A 48 7.72 19.50 -5.53
C ASP A 48 7.31 19.22 -7.00
N ASP A 49 8.29 18.87 -7.86
CA ASP A 49 8.11 18.55 -9.28
C ASP A 49 7.85 17.06 -9.53
N LEU A 50 8.02 16.22 -8.51
CA LEU A 50 7.81 14.78 -8.61
C LEU A 50 6.38 14.47 -8.18
N GLU A 51 5.61 13.81 -9.04
CA GLU A 51 4.32 13.24 -8.65
C GLU A 51 4.57 11.90 -7.93
N PRO A 52 3.78 11.54 -6.90
CA PRO A 52 3.87 10.23 -6.31
C PRO A 52 3.47 9.18 -7.35
N SER A 53 4.43 8.42 -7.85
CA SER A 53 4.21 7.21 -8.64
C SER A 53 3.60 6.11 -7.76
N PHE A 54 2.30 5.90 -7.92
CA PHE A 54 1.57 4.78 -7.34
C PHE A 54 0.76 4.06 -8.42
N VAL A 55 0.44 2.80 -8.16
CA VAL A 55 -0.51 2.03 -8.95
C VAL A 55 -1.79 1.88 -8.15
N SER A 56 -2.87 2.50 -8.62
CA SER A 56 -4.19 2.19 -8.07
C SER A 56 -4.58 0.77 -8.48
N ALA A 57 -4.96 -0.05 -7.51
CA ALA A 57 -5.56 -1.37 -7.71
C ALA A 57 -6.85 -1.46 -6.88
N ILE A 58 -7.61 -0.37 -6.92
CA ILE A 58 -8.86 -0.21 -6.19
C ILE A 58 -10.02 -0.70 -7.04
N GLY A 59 -10.85 -1.58 -6.48
CA GLY A 59 -12.02 -2.12 -7.18
C GLY A 59 -13.32 -1.33 -7.03
N HIS A 60 -13.40 -0.39 -6.08
CA HIS A 60 -14.64 0.27 -5.70
C HIS A 60 -14.51 1.80 -5.67
N GLN A 61 -15.48 2.51 -6.26
CA GLN A 61 -15.45 3.98 -6.38
C GLN A 61 -15.38 4.67 -5.01
N GLY A 62 -16.21 4.23 -4.05
CA GLY A 62 -16.19 4.81 -2.72
C GLY A 62 -14.84 4.71 -2.01
N SER A 63 -14.04 3.67 -2.27
CA SER A 63 -12.69 3.56 -1.69
C SER A 63 -11.72 4.54 -2.35
N ALA A 64 -11.81 4.72 -3.67
CA ALA A 64 -11.02 5.71 -4.38
C ALA A 64 -11.38 7.13 -3.93
N ASP A 65 -12.66 7.43 -3.74
CA ASP A 65 -13.14 8.72 -3.24
C ASP A 65 -12.63 9.01 -1.83
N VAL A 66 -12.65 8.01 -0.94
CA VAL A 66 -12.08 8.12 0.41
C VAL A 66 -10.58 8.44 0.36
N LEU A 67 -9.80 7.76 -0.47
CA LEU A 67 -8.37 8.04 -0.56
C LEU A 67 -8.09 9.41 -1.18
N ASN A 68 -8.87 9.83 -2.19
CA ASN A 68 -8.78 11.18 -2.74
C ASN A 68 -9.08 12.23 -1.67
N LEU A 69 -10.09 12.00 -0.84
CA LEU A 69 -10.46 12.91 0.24
C LEU A 69 -9.37 13.00 1.32
N ILE A 70 -8.80 11.86 1.74
CA ILE A 70 -7.82 11.80 2.82
C ILE A 70 -6.44 12.30 2.36
N PHE A 71 -5.94 11.79 1.23
CA PHE A 71 -4.60 12.10 0.77
C PHE A 71 -4.53 13.40 -0.04
N ASN A 72 -5.67 13.86 -0.58
CA ASN A 72 -5.80 15.04 -1.44
C ASN A 72 -4.65 15.16 -2.47
N PRO A 73 -4.42 14.10 -3.29
CA PRO A 73 -3.32 14.08 -4.24
C PRO A 73 -3.57 15.04 -5.41
N LYS A 74 -2.49 15.53 -6.04
CA LYS A 74 -2.58 16.31 -7.28
C LYS A 74 -3.15 15.46 -8.43
N GLN A 75 -2.68 14.22 -8.56
CA GLN A 75 -3.26 13.22 -9.44
C GLN A 75 -4.40 12.47 -8.73
N LYS A 76 -5.60 12.48 -9.32
CA LYS A 76 -6.74 11.75 -8.80
C LYS A 76 -6.47 10.24 -8.76
N ILE A 77 -6.77 9.61 -7.62
CA ILE A 77 -6.78 8.16 -7.44
C ILE A 77 -8.06 7.63 -8.10
N GLU A 78 -7.91 6.85 -9.16
CA GLU A 78 -9.03 6.29 -9.91
C GLU A 78 -9.29 4.81 -9.55
N VAL A 79 -10.50 4.34 -9.81
CA VAL A 79 -10.80 2.91 -9.76
C VAL A 79 -10.05 2.22 -10.88
N ASN A 80 -9.29 1.20 -10.54
CA ASN A 80 -8.53 0.43 -11.51
C ASN A 80 -8.52 -1.04 -11.08
N ARG A 81 -9.42 -1.82 -11.70
CA ARG A 81 -9.64 -3.24 -11.39
C ARG A 81 -8.61 -4.11 -12.09
N ILE A 82 -7.38 -4.06 -11.60
CA ILE A 82 -6.30 -4.90 -12.11
C ILE A 82 -5.98 -6.05 -11.14
N PRO A 83 -5.60 -7.22 -11.65
CA PRO A 83 -4.92 -8.22 -10.83
C PRO A 83 -3.51 -7.73 -10.53
N ALA A 84 -3.35 -6.97 -9.44
CA ALA A 84 -2.04 -6.48 -9.02
C ALA A 84 -1.06 -7.65 -8.83
N GLN A 85 0.22 -7.41 -9.03
CA GLN A 85 1.30 -8.36 -8.82
C GLN A 85 2.44 -7.63 -8.12
N MET A 86 2.67 -7.93 -6.85
CA MET A 86 3.77 -7.40 -6.07
C MET A 86 5.00 -8.28 -6.25
N LYS A 87 6.16 -7.64 -6.29
CA LYS A 87 7.48 -8.29 -6.23
C LYS A 87 8.17 -7.94 -4.92
N ARG A 88 9.22 -8.68 -4.56
CA ARG A 88 10.10 -8.32 -3.44
C ARG A 88 10.49 -6.83 -3.51
N GLY A 89 10.29 -6.10 -2.41
CA GLY A 89 10.54 -4.66 -2.30
C GLY A 89 9.35 -3.77 -2.68
N ASP A 90 8.29 -4.32 -3.28
CA ASP A 90 7.05 -3.59 -3.47
C ASP A 90 6.29 -3.44 -2.15
N ALA A 91 5.49 -2.38 -2.10
CA ALA A 91 4.65 -2.08 -0.95
C ALA A 91 3.26 -1.62 -1.38
N ALA A 92 2.30 -1.70 -0.47
CA ALA A 92 0.94 -1.22 -0.68
C ALA A 92 0.41 -0.49 0.56
N ILE A 93 -0.38 0.56 0.32
CA ILE A 93 -1.29 1.12 1.31
C ILE A 93 -2.67 0.52 1.04
N ALA A 94 -3.17 -0.24 2.01
CA ALA A 94 -4.49 -0.81 1.97
C ALA A 94 -5.45 -0.02 2.87
N LEU A 95 -6.56 0.44 2.28
CA LEU A 95 -7.69 1.02 2.98
C LEU A 95 -8.70 -0.08 3.32
N LYS A 96 -9.01 -0.24 4.61
CA LYS A 96 -10.09 -1.10 5.08
C LYS A 96 -11.17 -0.23 5.70
N VAL A 97 -12.31 -0.11 5.04
CA VAL A 97 -13.49 0.57 5.62
C VAL A 97 -14.19 -0.40 6.56
N LEU A 98 -14.58 0.07 7.74
CA LEU A 98 -15.17 -0.76 8.81
C LEU A 98 -16.70 -0.89 8.70
N GLY A 99 -17.34 0.05 8.01
CA GLY A 99 -18.76 0.00 7.70
C GLY A 99 -19.06 -0.03 6.21
N ARG A 100 -20.34 0.03 5.87
CA ARG A 100 -20.79 0.08 4.48
C ARG A 100 -20.71 1.51 3.97
N LEU A 101 -20.02 1.72 2.86
CA LEU A 101 -20.06 3.00 2.15
C LEU A 101 -21.40 3.13 1.41
N PRO A 102 -22.07 4.29 1.47
CA PRO A 102 -23.20 4.58 0.60
C PRO A 102 -22.74 4.66 -0.85
N GLU A 103 -23.44 3.98 -1.75
CA GLU A 103 -23.12 3.98 -3.18
C GLU A 103 -23.67 5.25 -3.85
N GLY A 104 -22.85 5.90 -4.68
CA GLY A 104 -23.25 7.08 -5.45
C GLY A 104 -23.31 8.39 -4.67
N GLN A 105 -22.86 8.42 -3.41
CA GLN A 105 -22.78 9.63 -2.59
C GLN A 105 -21.33 10.04 -2.34
N VAL A 106 -21.03 11.33 -2.49
CA VAL A 106 -19.76 11.91 -2.06
C VAL A 106 -19.82 12.10 -0.55
N LEU A 107 -18.93 11.41 0.18
CA LEU A 107 -18.82 11.51 1.63
C LEU A 107 -18.00 12.72 2.05
N SER A 108 -18.41 13.37 3.14
CA SER A 108 -17.56 14.29 3.89
C SER A 108 -16.58 13.53 4.79
N LEU A 109 -15.52 14.21 5.24
CA LEU A 109 -14.53 13.61 6.15
C LEU A 109 -15.17 13.15 7.46
N ARG A 110 -16.14 13.92 7.96
CA ARG A 110 -16.88 13.59 9.19
C ARG A 110 -17.71 12.31 9.04
N GLU A 111 -18.48 12.18 7.97
CA GLU A 111 -19.28 10.97 7.72
C GLU A 111 -18.38 9.74 7.57
N LEU A 112 -17.21 9.90 6.94
CA LEU A 112 -16.23 8.84 6.84
C LEU A 112 -15.63 8.46 8.20
N GLU A 113 -15.33 9.43 9.07
CA GLU A 113 -14.86 9.18 10.43
C GLU A 113 -15.92 8.45 11.27
N GLU A 114 -17.21 8.75 11.07
CA GLU A 114 -18.33 8.04 11.72
C GLU A 114 -18.47 6.58 11.25
N ILE A 115 -18.25 6.31 9.95
CA ILE A 115 -18.21 4.93 9.40
C ILE A 115 -16.99 4.16 9.93
N GLY A 116 -15.86 4.86 10.08
CA GLY A 116 -14.60 4.30 10.51
C GLY A 116 -13.83 3.60 9.38
N TYR A 117 -12.51 3.76 9.41
CA TYR A 117 -11.59 3.13 8.47
C TYR A 117 -10.23 2.87 9.13
N GLU A 118 -9.49 1.93 8.56
CA GLU A 118 -8.14 1.58 8.97
C GLU A 118 -7.21 1.57 7.77
N PHE A 119 -5.96 1.95 8.01
CA PHE A 119 -4.88 1.81 7.05
C PHE A 119 -3.95 0.66 7.43
N TYR A 120 -3.51 -0.06 6.41
CA TYR A 120 -2.51 -1.10 6.52
C TYR A 120 -1.38 -0.81 5.54
N TYR A 121 -0.17 -1.08 5.99
CA TYR A 121 1.03 -1.02 5.17
C TYR A 121 1.53 -2.44 4.93
N ILE A 122 1.42 -2.85 3.68
CA ILE A 122 1.77 -4.19 3.23
C ILE A 122 3.11 -4.10 2.50
N ARG A 123 4.07 -4.95 2.84
CA ARG A 123 5.36 -5.03 2.15
C ARG A 123 5.66 -6.46 1.77
N MET A 124 6.05 -6.68 0.53
CA MET A 124 6.54 -7.98 0.09
C MET A 124 8.03 -8.07 0.37
N ILE A 125 8.42 -8.99 1.25
CA ILE A 125 9.81 -9.16 1.67
C ILE A 125 10.53 -10.30 0.95
N ALA A 126 9.78 -11.26 0.41
CA ALA A 126 10.31 -12.37 -0.39
C ALA A 126 9.24 -12.90 -1.36
N ASN A 127 9.66 -13.46 -2.50
CA ASN A 127 8.77 -14.10 -3.47
C ASN A 127 8.27 -15.47 -3.01
N ASP A 128 9.02 -16.12 -2.12
CA ASP A 128 8.63 -17.36 -1.46
C ASP A 128 9.38 -17.52 -0.13
N HIS A 129 9.10 -18.62 0.59
CA HIS A 129 9.77 -18.93 1.86
C HIS A 129 11.27 -19.28 1.70
N ASN A 130 11.68 -19.88 0.58
CA ASN A 130 13.06 -20.30 0.36
C ASN A 130 13.98 -19.09 0.19
N GLU A 131 13.51 -18.06 -0.51
CA GLU A 131 14.24 -16.80 -0.67
C GLU A 131 14.50 -16.15 0.70
N LEU A 132 13.52 -16.15 1.61
CA LEU A 132 13.68 -15.61 2.95
C LEU A 132 14.73 -16.38 3.77
N GLU A 133 14.75 -17.71 3.68
CA GLU A 133 15.75 -18.55 4.36
C GLU A 133 17.16 -18.33 3.79
N SER A 134 17.28 -18.15 2.47
CA SER A 134 18.55 -17.87 1.81
C SER A 134 19.17 -16.54 2.26
N ASP A 135 18.34 -15.49 2.42
CA ASP A 135 18.76 -14.20 2.95
C ASP A 135 19.25 -14.31 4.40
N ALA A 136 18.54 -15.08 5.24
CA ALA A 136 18.92 -15.30 6.64
C ALA A 136 20.26 -16.06 6.75
N ALA A 137 20.44 -17.10 5.92
CA ALA A 137 21.66 -17.88 5.87
C ALA A 137 22.86 -17.05 5.39
N HIS A 138 22.66 -16.17 4.40
CA HIS A 138 23.72 -15.30 3.88
C HIS A 138 24.14 -14.22 4.89
N CYS A 139 23.21 -13.73 5.70
CA CYS A 139 23.47 -12.76 6.77
C CYS A 139 24.03 -13.38 8.07
N GLY A 140 24.24 -14.70 8.11
CA GLY A 140 24.69 -15.40 9.33
C GLY A 140 23.65 -15.39 10.46
N ALA A 141 22.39 -15.08 10.16
CA ALA A 141 21.30 -15.14 11.12
C ALA A 141 20.91 -16.61 11.32
N ALA A 142 20.82 -17.06 12.58
CA ALA A 142 20.40 -18.41 12.89
C ALA A 142 19.00 -18.68 12.29
N PRO A 143 18.75 -19.85 11.68
CA PRO A 143 17.47 -20.16 11.09
C PRO A 143 16.38 -20.10 12.16
N ILE A 144 15.25 -19.48 11.83
CA ILE A 144 14.08 -19.39 12.70
C ILE A 144 13.38 -20.76 12.67
N THR A 145 13.97 -21.77 13.30
CA THR A 145 13.36 -23.10 13.42
C THR A 145 12.22 -23.02 14.43
N GLY A 146 11.04 -22.66 13.96
CA GLY A 146 9.80 -22.66 14.72
C GLY A 146 8.79 -23.63 14.11
N SER A 147 9.00 -24.93 14.33
CA SER A 147 8.00 -25.97 14.04
C SER A 147 6.79 -25.79 14.96
N ILE A 148 5.80 -25.01 14.53
CA ILE A 148 4.48 -24.94 15.20
C ILE A 148 3.49 -25.75 14.37
N TRP A 149 3.65 -27.06 14.37
CA TRP A 149 2.59 -28.03 14.08
C TRP A 149 2.88 -29.31 14.87
N LYS A 150 2.29 -29.40 16.06
CA LYS A 150 1.99 -30.66 16.76
C LYS A 150 0.61 -30.53 17.37
#